data_AF-A0A5C5UIL3-F1
#
_entry.id   AF-A0A5C5UIL3-F1
#
_cell.length_a   1.000
_cell.length_b   1.000
_cell.length_c   1.000
_cell.angle_alpha   90.00
_cell.angle_beta   90.00
_cell.angle_gamma   90.00
#
_symmetry.space_group_name_H-M   'P 1'
#
loop_
_entity.id
_entity.type
_entity.pdbx_description
1 polymer ?
#
loop_
_entity_poly.entity_id
_entity_poly.type
_entity_poly.pdbx_seq_one_letter_code
_entity_poly.pdbx_strand_id
1 'polypeptide(L)'
;MPLLPRLTIRCALEDLQLNHWNSDGPLSGFLDTVDHEVVAKAIELFPESRDSSQAPDKISKVKPTCYKIKINRHRAAAYVDQEGQVWIVAAGKREGKSRKDFYQVFMLMDASTWLPTERDLLLLEKHKSRNRLIAWEKEIWDAITTNMTEQSWIDGFTMEIRNPFDAVSPPICTLFIGAVSIDDEPLGVEVKIHDIKNAQYTPLCRLSHKVALSWVHHQEQQWSITYNNASIMFDDKCRASDVFAGKYRAEGPLLFSPGAVAHRVRHKSSGDICTATIEGTPVQALCGQTFVPRQDHESLEKCVDCEDILETILKTQK
;
A
#
# COMPACT_ATOMS: atom_id res chain seq x y z
N MET A 1 -7.40 -12.31 -4.92
CA MET A 1 -6.50 -11.81 -6.00
C MET A 1 -5.71 -12.97 -6.58
N PRO A 2 -5.46 -12.96 -7.89
CA PRO A 2 -4.78 -14.03 -8.60
C PRO A 2 -3.30 -14.18 -8.24
N LEU A 3 -2.80 -15.39 -8.39
CA LEU A 3 -1.36 -15.69 -8.38
C LEU A 3 -0.80 -15.46 -9.78
N LEU A 4 -0.33 -14.24 -10.04
CA LEU A 4 0.31 -13.90 -11.30
C LEU A 4 1.58 -14.75 -11.51
N PRO A 5 1.87 -15.18 -12.76
CA PRO A 5 3.14 -15.81 -13.09
C PRO A 5 4.34 -14.96 -12.68
N ARG A 6 5.37 -15.61 -12.14
CA ARG A 6 6.54 -14.93 -11.58
C ARG A 6 7.84 -15.62 -11.94
N LEU A 7 8.92 -14.85 -12.00
CA LEU A 7 10.26 -15.38 -12.16
C LEU A 7 10.76 -15.99 -10.85
N THR A 8 11.56 -17.06 -10.95
CA THR A 8 12.50 -17.40 -9.88
C THR A 8 13.68 -16.44 -9.89
N ILE A 9 14.32 -16.23 -8.75
CA ILE A 9 15.54 -15.40 -8.61
C ILE A 9 16.61 -15.87 -9.60
N ARG A 10 16.81 -17.19 -9.69
CA ARG A 10 17.77 -17.80 -10.63
C ARG A 10 17.46 -17.44 -12.08
N CYS A 11 16.21 -17.57 -12.51
CA CYS A 11 15.79 -17.20 -13.86
C CYS A 11 16.00 -15.70 -14.13
N ALA A 12 15.68 -14.84 -13.16
CA ALA A 12 15.89 -13.40 -13.30
C ALA A 12 17.38 -13.02 -13.42
N LEU A 13 18.25 -13.63 -12.61
CA LEU A 13 19.68 -13.27 -12.53
C LEU A 13 20.53 -13.97 -13.60
N GLU A 14 20.35 -15.27 -13.80
CA GLU A 14 21.23 -16.07 -14.66
C GLU A 14 20.76 -16.06 -16.12
N ASP A 15 19.46 -16.22 -16.33
CA ASP A 15 18.89 -16.41 -17.66
C ASP A 15 18.52 -15.08 -18.33
N LEU A 16 17.84 -14.21 -17.59
CA LEU A 16 17.39 -12.90 -18.08
C LEU A 16 18.36 -11.76 -17.76
N GLN A 17 19.28 -11.95 -16.80
CA GLN A 17 20.28 -10.96 -16.39
C GLN A 17 19.67 -9.59 -16.08
N LEU A 18 18.57 -9.60 -15.34
CA LEU A 18 17.86 -8.38 -14.96
C LEU A 18 18.71 -7.54 -14.01
N ASN A 19 19.12 -6.36 -14.47
CA ASN A 19 19.96 -5.41 -13.73
C ASN A 19 19.29 -4.81 -12.47
N HIS A 20 17.97 -4.96 -12.34
CA HIS A 20 17.17 -4.49 -11.21
C HIS A 20 16.83 -5.62 -10.22
N TRP A 21 17.52 -6.76 -10.30
CA TRP A 21 17.39 -7.89 -9.38
C TRP A 21 18.72 -8.18 -8.69
N ASN A 22 18.65 -8.73 -7.48
CA ASN A 22 19.78 -9.34 -6.78
C ASN A 22 19.35 -10.70 -6.17
N SER A 23 20.21 -11.28 -5.33
CA SER A 23 19.94 -12.55 -4.64
C SER A 23 18.75 -12.50 -3.66
N ASP A 24 18.25 -11.31 -3.34
CA ASP A 24 17.09 -11.07 -2.48
C ASP A 24 15.81 -10.77 -3.27
N GLY A 25 15.87 -10.75 -4.61
CA GLY A 25 14.75 -10.42 -5.48
C GLY A 25 14.88 -9.04 -6.15
N PRO A 26 13.76 -8.40 -6.53
CA PRO A 26 13.77 -7.09 -7.17
C PRO A 26 14.32 -5.99 -6.23
N LEU A 27 15.28 -5.21 -6.70
CA LEU A 27 15.95 -4.13 -5.93
C LEU A 27 14.98 -3.03 -5.49
N SER A 28 13.95 -2.74 -6.30
CA SER A 28 13.01 -1.68 -5.98
C SER A 28 12.04 -2.05 -4.87
N GLY A 29 11.90 -3.32 -4.47
CA GLY A 29 10.91 -3.77 -3.47
C GLY A 29 9.42 -3.48 -3.79
N PHE A 30 9.14 -2.64 -4.80
CA PHE A 30 7.84 -2.03 -5.10
C PHE A 30 7.34 -2.32 -6.53
N LEU A 31 8.22 -2.58 -7.51
CA LEU A 31 7.80 -2.99 -8.85
C LEU A 31 7.72 -4.52 -8.92
N ASP A 32 6.53 -5.06 -8.64
CA ASP A 32 6.24 -6.51 -8.68
C ASP A 32 6.13 -7.06 -10.10
N THR A 33 5.85 -6.18 -11.06
CA THR A 33 5.73 -6.52 -12.46
C THR A 33 7.09 -6.37 -13.10
N VAL A 34 7.76 -7.49 -13.31
CA VAL A 34 8.90 -7.52 -14.22
C VAL A 34 8.37 -7.24 -15.62
N ASP A 35 8.72 -6.08 -16.16
CA ASP A 35 8.43 -5.72 -17.55
C ASP A 35 9.34 -6.53 -18.48
N HIS A 36 8.88 -7.73 -18.81
CA HIS A 36 9.58 -8.63 -19.73
C HIS A 36 8.57 -9.44 -20.55
N GLU A 37 8.81 -9.57 -21.85
CA GLU A 37 7.88 -10.19 -22.79
C GLU A 37 7.51 -11.65 -22.44
N VAL A 38 8.44 -12.39 -21.82
CA VAL A 38 8.18 -13.75 -21.32
C VAL A 38 7.18 -13.74 -20.17
N VAL A 39 7.24 -12.75 -19.27
CA VAL A 39 6.33 -12.62 -18.13
C VAL A 39 4.94 -12.23 -18.64
N ALA A 40 4.87 -11.23 -19.53
CA ALA A 40 3.63 -10.87 -20.20
C ALA A 40 2.99 -12.07 -20.92
N LYS A 41 3.79 -12.85 -21.66
CA LYS A 41 3.29 -14.06 -22.32
C LYS A 41 2.84 -15.14 -21.33
N ALA A 42 3.50 -15.26 -20.18
CA ALA A 42 3.07 -16.19 -19.15
C ALA A 42 1.71 -15.78 -18.57
N ILE A 43 1.48 -14.48 -18.34
CA ILE A 43 0.17 -13.97 -17.87
C ILE A 43 -0.94 -14.34 -18.87
N GLU A 44 -0.70 -14.17 -20.18
CA GLU A 44 -1.65 -14.57 -21.22
C GLU A 44 -1.93 -16.08 -21.24
N LEU A 45 -0.90 -16.90 -21.05
CA LEU A 45 -0.97 -18.37 -21.14
C LEU A 45 -1.54 -19.03 -19.87
N PHE A 46 -1.52 -18.33 -18.75
CA PHE A 46 -2.00 -18.81 -17.47
C PHE A 46 -3.01 -17.83 -16.86
N PRO A 47 -4.17 -17.60 -17.52
CA PRO A 47 -5.19 -16.71 -17.01
C PRO A 47 -5.83 -17.27 -15.73
N GLU A 48 -6.49 -16.40 -14.96
CA GLU A 48 -7.11 -16.74 -13.67
C GLU A 48 -8.21 -17.78 -13.80
N SER A 49 -9.06 -17.65 -14.82
CA SER A 49 -10.22 -18.51 -15.09
C SER A 49 -9.82 -19.81 -15.78
N ARG A 50 -8.73 -20.45 -15.32
CA ARG A 50 -8.03 -21.57 -16.00
C ARG A 50 -9.00 -22.56 -16.63
N ASP A 51 -9.16 -22.46 -17.94
CA ASP A 51 -9.74 -23.53 -18.72
C ASP A 51 -8.63 -24.55 -18.99
N SER A 52 -8.74 -25.73 -18.38
CA SER A 52 -7.74 -26.79 -18.53
C SER A 52 -7.61 -27.28 -19.97
N SER A 53 -8.59 -26.99 -20.84
CA SER A 53 -8.54 -27.28 -22.27
C SER A 53 -7.62 -26.33 -23.06
N GLN A 54 -7.23 -25.19 -22.47
CA GLN A 54 -6.31 -24.20 -23.06
C GLN A 54 -4.91 -24.23 -22.42
N ALA A 55 -4.58 -25.29 -21.68
CA ALA A 55 -3.28 -25.41 -21.02
C ALA A 55 -2.12 -25.36 -22.03
N PRO A 56 -1.02 -24.63 -21.74
CA PRO A 56 0.10 -24.52 -22.67
C PRO A 56 0.77 -25.87 -22.97
N ASP A 57 1.52 -25.94 -24.07
CA ASP A 57 2.29 -27.13 -24.43
C ASP A 57 3.20 -27.58 -23.28
N LYS A 58 3.14 -28.85 -22.90
CA LYS A 58 4.08 -29.43 -21.93
C LYS A 58 5.49 -29.57 -22.55
N ILE A 59 6.51 -29.45 -21.71
CA ILE A 59 7.88 -29.85 -22.03
C ILE A 59 7.99 -31.36 -21.80
N SER A 60 8.09 -32.11 -22.89
CA SER A 60 8.19 -33.56 -22.86
C SER A 60 9.41 -34.02 -22.05
N LYS A 61 9.29 -35.14 -21.34
CA LYS A 61 10.37 -35.81 -20.61
C LYS A 61 10.99 -35.03 -19.43
N VAL A 62 10.43 -33.88 -19.04
CA VAL A 62 10.83 -33.16 -17.83
C VAL A 62 9.92 -33.54 -16.66
N LYS A 63 10.51 -33.78 -15.49
CA LYS A 63 9.81 -33.97 -14.22
C LYS A 63 10.41 -33.03 -13.15
N PRO A 64 9.60 -32.29 -12.37
CA PRO A 64 8.13 -32.18 -12.47
C PRO A 64 7.66 -31.53 -13.79
N THR A 65 6.38 -31.68 -14.12
CA THR A 65 5.82 -31.20 -15.39
C THR A 65 6.06 -29.70 -15.54
N CYS A 66 6.69 -29.32 -16.65
CA CYS A 66 6.87 -27.93 -17.03
C CYS A 66 6.14 -27.64 -18.35
N TYR A 67 5.84 -26.37 -18.57
CA TYR A 67 5.09 -25.84 -19.69
C TYR A 67 5.94 -24.88 -20.52
N LYS A 68 5.70 -24.85 -21.83
CA LYS A 68 6.43 -24.01 -22.78
C LYS A 68 5.81 -22.63 -22.86
N ILE A 69 6.64 -21.61 -22.64
CA ILE A 69 6.32 -20.23 -23.02
C ILE A 69 7.14 -19.88 -24.26
N LYS A 70 6.46 -19.47 -25.33
CA LYS A 70 7.08 -19.11 -26.61
C LYS A 70 6.57 -17.72 -27.02
N ILE A 71 7.47 -16.76 -27.13
CA ILE A 71 7.20 -15.43 -27.69
C ILE A 71 8.39 -14.99 -28.53
N ASN A 72 8.17 -14.64 -29.80
CA ASN A 72 9.23 -14.25 -30.73
C ASN A 72 10.42 -15.25 -30.72
N ARG A 73 11.62 -14.76 -30.41
CA ARG A 73 12.83 -15.57 -30.19
C ARG A 73 12.99 -16.04 -28.75
N HIS A 74 12.23 -15.52 -27.79
CA HIS A 74 12.31 -15.94 -26.41
C HIS A 74 11.58 -17.27 -26.16
N ARG A 75 12.20 -18.07 -25.30
CA ARG A 75 11.67 -19.34 -24.82
C ARG A 75 11.81 -19.36 -23.31
N ALA A 76 10.81 -19.90 -22.65
CA ALA A 76 10.89 -20.15 -21.22
C ALA A 76 10.16 -21.43 -20.84
N ALA A 77 10.50 -21.92 -19.66
CA ALA A 77 9.87 -23.03 -18.98
C ALA A 77 9.10 -22.49 -17.77
N ALA A 78 7.82 -22.86 -17.67
CA ALA A 78 6.99 -22.58 -16.52
C ALA A 78 6.70 -23.86 -15.74
N TYR A 79 6.90 -23.82 -14.43
CA TYR A 79 6.49 -24.83 -13.48
C TYR A 79 5.27 -24.34 -12.71
N VAL A 80 4.31 -25.23 -12.41
CA VAL A 80 3.17 -24.91 -11.56
C VAL A 80 3.29 -25.73 -10.29
N ASP A 81 3.37 -25.06 -9.15
CA ASP A 81 3.49 -25.75 -7.86
C ASP A 81 2.16 -26.32 -7.35
N GLN A 82 2.20 -26.91 -6.16
CA GLN A 82 1.04 -27.57 -5.55
C GLN A 82 -0.06 -26.57 -5.15
N GLU A 83 0.29 -25.31 -4.89
CA GLU A 83 -0.65 -24.22 -4.60
C GLU A 83 -1.19 -23.57 -5.88
N GLY A 84 -0.72 -24.01 -7.04
CA GLY A 84 -1.12 -23.48 -8.33
C GLY A 84 -0.36 -22.22 -8.74
N GLN A 85 0.66 -21.77 -8.01
CA GLN A 85 1.51 -20.65 -8.42
C GLN A 85 2.32 -21.03 -9.65
N VAL A 86 2.36 -20.14 -10.63
CA VAL A 86 3.14 -20.30 -11.86
C VAL A 86 4.53 -19.67 -11.66
N TRP A 87 5.56 -20.48 -11.83
CA TRP A 87 6.97 -20.12 -11.72
C TRP A 87 7.64 -20.22 -13.08
N ILE A 88 8.17 -19.11 -13.59
CA ILE A 88 9.05 -19.09 -14.75
C ILE A 88 10.44 -19.44 -14.24
N VAL A 89 10.81 -20.70 -14.42
CA VAL A 89 11.98 -21.36 -13.80
C VAL A 89 13.24 -21.28 -14.65
N ALA A 90 13.07 -21.12 -15.95
CA ALA A 90 14.17 -20.88 -16.87
C ALA A 90 13.70 -20.08 -18.08
N ALA A 91 14.59 -19.26 -18.63
CA ALA A 91 14.34 -18.49 -19.83
C ALA A 91 15.58 -18.43 -20.75
N GLY A 92 15.38 -18.03 -22.00
CA GLY A 92 16.47 -17.90 -22.94
C GLY A 92 15.98 -17.52 -24.33
N LYS A 93 16.91 -17.50 -25.30
CA LYS A 93 16.61 -17.22 -26.71
C LYS A 93 16.78 -18.48 -27.55
N ARG A 94 15.97 -18.60 -28.58
CA ARG A 94 16.13 -19.57 -29.66
C ARG A 94 17.25 -19.10 -30.58
N GLU A 95 18.34 -19.85 -30.65
CA GLU A 95 19.38 -19.63 -31.65
C GLU A 95 18.96 -20.27 -33.00
N GLY A 96 18.93 -19.47 -34.06
CA GLY A 96 18.60 -19.95 -35.40
C GLY A 96 19.64 -20.95 -35.91
N LYS A 97 19.20 -22.13 -36.36
CA LYS A 97 20.00 -23.24 -36.92
C LYS A 97 21.02 -23.92 -35.97
N SER A 98 21.07 -23.55 -34.69
CA SER A 98 21.93 -24.19 -33.68
C SER A 98 21.42 -25.57 -33.28
N ARG A 99 22.35 -26.49 -32.97
CA ARG A 99 22.09 -27.88 -32.51
C ARG A 99 21.59 -27.96 -31.06
N LYS A 100 21.52 -26.83 -30.34
CA LYS A 100 21.07 -26.75 -28.94
C LYS A 100 19.86 -25.82 -28.83
N ASP A 101 18.67 -26.36 -29.09
CA ASP A 101 17.42 -25.64 -28.79
C ASP A 101 17.28 -25.46 -27.27
N PHE A 102 16.75 -24.32 -26.80
CA PHE A 102 16.59 -24.01 -25.36
C PHE A 102 15.97 -25.18 -24.59
N TYR A 103 14.89 -25.76 -25.12
CA TYR A 103 14.21 -26.87 -24.47
C TYR A 103 15.05 -28.16 -24.42
N GLN A 104 15.96 -28.37 -25.39
CA GLN A 104 16.89 -29.50 -25.33
C GLN A 104 17.90 -29.34 -24.20
N VAL A 105 18.40 -28.13 -23.98
CA VAL A 105 19.28 -27.82 -22.84
C VAL A 105 18.51 -27.97 -21.52
N PHE A 106 17.32 -27.38 -21.44
CA PHE A 106 16.48 -27.46 -20.23
C PHE A 106 16.10 -28.91 -19.87
N MET A 107 15.83 -29.78 -20.86
CA MET A 107 15.55 -31.20 -20.63
C MET A 107 16.72 -31.97 -20.02
N LEU A 108 17.95 -31.46 -20.09
CA LEU A 108 19.14 -32.06 -19.50
C LEU A 108 19.47 -31.50 -18.11
N MET A 109 18.81 -30.43 -17.68
CA MET A 109 19.03 -29.80 -16.38
C MET A 109 18.34 -30.59 -15.26
N ASP A 110 19.02 -30.71 -14.13
CA ASP A 110 18.44 -31.32 -12.93
C ASP A 110 17.36 -30.41 -12.32
N ALA A 111 16.24 -30.99 -11.87
CA ALA A 111 15.12 -30.22 -11.32
C ALA A 111 15.53 -29.35 -10.13
N SER A 112 16.46 -29.81 -9.30
CA SER A 112 16.96 -29.04 -8.15
C SER A 112 17.65 -27.73 -8.54
N THR A 113 18.08 -27.59 -9.81
CA THR A 113 18.79 -26.39 -10.29
C THR A 113 17.87 -25.26 -10.73
N TRP A 114 16.61 -25.55 -11.04
CA TRP A 114 15.67 -24.57 -11.59
C TRP A 114 14.36 -24.46 -10.82
N LEU A 115 14.05 -25.40 -9.92
CA LEU A 115 12.87 -25.28 -9.05
C LEU A 115 12.97 -24.03 -8.15
N PRO A 116 11.82 -23.44 -7.77
CA PRO A 116 11.80 -22.34 -6.82
C PRO A 116 12.52 -22.70 -5.52
N THR A 117 13.36 -21.80 -5.05
CA THR A 117 14.09 -21.95 -3.79
C THR A 117 13.25 -21.50 -2.60
N GLU A 118 13.71 -21.75 -1.37
CA GLU A 118 13.08 -21.19 -0.16
C GLU A 118 13.00 -19.66 -0.21
N ARG A 119 14.01 -19.00 -0.78
CA ARG A 119 14.01 -17.54 -0.95
C ARG A 119 12.90 -17.07 -1.89
N ASP A 120 12.66 -17.80 -2.98
CA ASP A 120 11.56 -17.52 -3.92
C ASP A 120 10.20 -17.61 -3.21
N LEU A 121 10.02 -18.64 -2.38
CA LEU A 121 8.81 -18.87 -1.59
C LEU A 121 8.60 -17.77 -0.53
N LEU A 122 9.64 -17.35 0.18
CA LEU A 122 9.56 -16.23 1.12
C LEU A 122 9.14 -14.92 0.44
N LEU A 123 9.65 -14.65 -0.77
CA LEU A 123 9.20 -13.52 -1.58
C LEU A 123 7.73 -13.66 -1.98
N LEU A 124 7.25 -14.87 -2.28
CA LEU A 124 5.83 -15.13 -2.55
C LEU A 124 4.95 -14.78 -1.37
N GLU A 125 5.29 -15.24 -0.18
CA GLU A 125 4.51 -14.98 1.02
C GLU A 125 4.49 -13.48 1.37
N LYS A 126 5.62 -12.78 1.16
CA LYS A 126 5.69 -11.33 1.34
C LYS A 126 4.77 -10.60 0.36
N HIS A 127 4.76 -11.01 -0.91
CA HIS A 127 3.87 -10.43 -1.93
C HIS A 127 2.40 -10.74 -1.63
N LYS A 128 2.06 -11.98 -1.30
CA LYS A 128 0.69 -12.39 -0.88
C LYS A 128 0.22 -11.56 0.31
N SER A 129 1.08 -11.34 1.31
CA SER A 129 0.77 -10.55 2.50
C SER A 129 0.52 -9.08 2.15
N ARG A 130 1.37 -8.45 1.34
CA ARG A 130 1.17 -7.07 0.87
C ARG A 130 -0.13 -6.94 0.10
N ASN A 131 -0.36 -7.85 -0.84
CA ASN A 131 -1.58 -7.92 -1.63
C ASN A 131 -2.84 -8.02 -0.76
N ARG A 132 -2.78 -8.80 0.32
CA ARG A 132 -3.87 -8.88 1.30
C ARG A 132 -4.08 -7.57 2.04
N LEU A 133 -3.01 -6.86 2.39
CA LEU A 133 -3.09 -5.54 3.02
C LEU A 133 -3.73 -4.50 2.09
N ILE A 134 -3.33 -4.44 0.82
CA ILE A 134 -3.92 -3.54 -0.19
C ILE A 134 -5.41 -3.83 -0.40
N ALA A 135 -5.78 -5.11 -0.50
CA ALA A 135 -7.18 -5.50 -0.63
C ALA A 135 -8.00 -5.06 0.60
N TRP A 136 -7.45 -5.24 1.80
CA TRP A 136 -8.07 -4.81 3.04
C TRP A 136 -8.21 -3.29 3.17
N GLU A 137 -7.20 -2.51 2.76
CA GLU A 137 -7.30 -1.05 2.67
C GLU A 137 -8.44 -0.63 1.73
N LYS A 138 -8.56 -1.30 0.59
CA LYS A 138 -9.65 -1.09 -0.37
C LYS A 138 -11.02 -1.49 0.20
N GLU A 139 -11.11 -2.60 0.92
CA GLU A 139 -12.36 -3.02 1.58
C GLU A 139 -12.86 -1.96 2.57
N ILE A 140 -11.97 -1.37 3.37
CA ILE A 140 -12.31 -0.27 4.28
C ILE A 140 -12.78 0.95 3.48
N TRP A 141 -12.03 1.34 2.47
CA TRP A 141 -12.37 2.48 1.60
C TRP A 141 -13.75 2.32 0.94
N ASP A 142 -14.03 1.14 0.38
CA ASP A 142 -15.28 0.84 -0.30
C ASP A 142 -16.45 0.77 0.71
N ALA A 143 -16.21 0.27 1.92
CA ALA A 143 -17.20 0.28 3.00
C ALA A 143 -17.57 1.70 3.42
N ILE A 144 -16.60 2.60 3.61
CA ILE A 144 -16.87 4.02 3.89
C ILE A 144 -17.62 4.63 2.71
N THR A 145 -17.14 4.43 1.48
CA THR A 145 -17.78 4.98 0.28
C THR A 145 -19.24 4.55 0.12
N THR A 146 -19.56 3.30 0.46
CA THR A 146 -20.91 2.74 0.32
C THR A 146 -21.86 3.22 1.41
N ASN A 147 -21.36 3.43 2.63
CA ASN A 147 -22.19 3.69 3.80
C ASN A 147 -22.24 5.16 4.24
N MET A 148 -21.33 6.00 3.75
CA MET A 148 -21.35 7.43 4.06
C MET A 148 -22.42 8.16 3.26
N THR A 149 -23.48 8.55 3.95
CA THR A 149 -24.57 9.41 3.47
C THR A 149 -24.63 10.66 4.33
N GLU A 150 -25.42 11.67 3.93
CA GLU A 150 -25.65 12.87 4.75
C GLU A 150 -26.12 12.52 6.17
N GLN A 151 -27.05 11.56 6.30
CA GLN A 151 -27.52 11.07 7.59
C GLN A 151 -26.41 10.36 8.39
N SER A 152 -25.56 9.59 7.71
CA SER A 152 -24.44 8.89 8.36
C SER A 152 -23.44 9.84 9.01
N TRP A 153 -23.30 11.06 8.49
CA TRP A 153 -22.45 12.09 9.14
C TRP A 153 -23.05 12.57 10.45
N ILE A 154 -24.37 12.76 10.49
CA ILE A 154 -25.08 13.25 11.68
C ILE A 154 -25.11 12.17 12.77
N ASP A 155 -25.48 10.94 12.40
CA ASP A 155 -25.61 9.83 13.36
C ASP A 155 -24.26 9.23 13.77
N GLY A 156 -23.23 9.46 12.94
CA GLY A 156 -21.94 8.81 13.04
C GLY A 156 -21.96 7.41 12.42
N PHE A 157 -21.01 7.18 11.52
CA PHE A 157 -20.75 5.88 10.92
C PHE A 157 -19.74 5.10 11.76
N THR A 158 -20.08 3.86 12.08
CA THR A 158 -19.19 2.94 12.80
C THR A 158 -18.98 1.66 12.00
N MET A 159 -17.75 1.16 11.95
CA MET A 159 -17.43 -0.13 11.35
C MET A 159 -16.42 -0.94 12.16
N GLU A 160 -16.60 -2.25 12.16
CA GLU A 160 -15.65 -3.19 12.74
C GLU A 160 -14.47 -3.40 11.79
N ILE A 161 -13.25 -3.19 12.30
CA ILE A 161 -12.02 -3.44 11.56
C ILE A 161 -11.49 -4.82 11.93
N ARG A 162 -11.30 -5.69 10.94
CA ARG A 162 -10.77 -7.06 11.13
C ARG A 162 -9.31 -7.16 10.74
N ASN A 163 -8.61 -8.17 11.26
CA ASN A 163 -7.22 -8.44 10.89
C ASN A 163 -7.19 -8.99 9.44
N PRO A 164 -6.48 -8.34 8.49
CA PRO A 164 -6.39 -8.85 7.13
C PRO A 164 -5.72 -10.21 7.06
N PHE A 165 -4.85 -10.56 8.00
CA PHE A 165 -4.10 -11.82 7.99
C PHE A 165 -4.85 -12.97 8.68
N ASP A 166 -5.94 -12.68 9.38
CA ASP A 166 -6.77 -13.66 10.07
C ASP A 166 -8.21 -13.14 10.15
N ALA A 167 -9.01 -13.47 9.14
CA ALA A 167 -10.40 -13.03 9.05
C ALA A 167 -11.35 -13.76 10.02
N VAL A 168 -10.92 -14.90 10.59
CA VAL A 168 -11.73 -15.69 11.53
C VAL A 168 -11.68 -15.08 12.94
N SER A 169 -10.60 -14.38 13.26
CA SER A 169 -10.48 -13.63 14.50
C SER A 169 -11.56 -12.54 14.64
N PRO A 170 -11.93 -12.18 15.89
CA PRO A 170 -12.81 -11.05 16.14
C PRO A 170 -12.19 -9.73 15.63
N PRO A 171 -13.00 -8.68 15.44
CA PRO A 171 -12.51 -7.35 15.09
C PRO A 171 -11.39 -6.87 16.02
N ILE A 172 -10.37 -6.24 15.43
CA ILE A 172 -9.19 -5.71 16.14
C ILE A 172 -9.46 -4.34 16.76
N CYS A 173 -10.36 -3.55 16.17
CA CYS A 173 -10.86 -2.28 16.69
C CYS A 173 -12.18 -1.90 16.03
N THR A 174 -12.78 -0.83 16.53
CA THR A 174 -13.96 -0.18 15.96
C THR A 174 -13.55 1.19 15.42
N LEU A 175 -13.85 1.47 14.16
CA LEU A 175 -13.60 2.76 13.52
C LEU A 175 -14.88 3.59 13.50
N PHE A 176 -14.81 4.82 13.97
CA PHE A 176 -15.90 5.79 13.96
C PHE A 176 -15.56 6.98 13.05
N ILE A 177 -16.53 7.45 12.28
CA ILE A 177 -16.47 8.63 11.43
C ILE A 177 -17.77 9.40 11.62
N GLY A 178 -17.71 10.68 12.01
CA GLY A 178 -18.93 11.46 12.22
C GLY A 178 -18.69 12.96 12.22
N ALA A 179 -19.74 13.73 11.98
CA ALA A 179 -19.72 15.18 12.14
C ALA A 179 -19.73 15.54 13.63
N VAL A 180 -19.00 16.60 13.97
CA VAL A 180 -19.08 17.25 15.28
C VAL A 180 -19.93 18.49 15.10
N SER A 181 -21.06 18.57 15.81
CA SER A 181 -22.01 19.67 15.67
C SER A 181 -22.29 20.37 17.01
N ILE A 182 -22.63 21.66 16.94
CA ILE A 182 -23.20 22.44 18.05
C ILE A 182 -24.50 23.05 17.53
N ASP A 183 -25.60 22.90 18.27
CA ASP A 183 -26.93 23.40 17.88
C ASP A 183 -27.32 23.01 16.43
N ASP A 184 -27.07 21.74 16.07
CA ASP A 184 -27.26 21.15 14.73
C ASP A 184 -26.39 21.75 13.60
N GLU A 185 -25.49 22.70 13.90
CA GLU A 185 -24.52 23.20 12.95
C GLU A 185 -23.23 22.35 12.96
N PRO A 186 -22.84 21.75 11.81
CA PRO A 186 -21.62 20.97 11.73
C PRO A 186 -20.38 21.88 11.78
N LEU A 187 -19.51 21.64 12.75
CA LEU A 187 -18.24 22.36 12.96
C LEU A 187 -17.01 21.61 12.44
N GLY A 188 -17.14 20.31 12.22
CA GLY A 188 -16.05 19.49 11.70
C GLY A 188 -16.42 18.02 11.52
N VAL A 189 -15.42 17.24 11.13
CA VAL A 189 -15.46 15.77 11.15
C VAL A 189 -14.51 15.25 12.21
N GLU A 190 -14.89 14.16 12.85
CA GLU A 190 -14.05 13.40 13.74
C GLU A 190 -13.92 11.95 13.25
N VAL A 191 -12.69 11.45 13.29
CA VAL A 191 -12.34 10.06 12.98
C VAL A 191 -11.65 9.45 14.19
N LYS A 192 -12.22 8.38 14.74
CA LYS A 192 -11.79 7.77 16.00
C LYS A 192 -11.58 6.27 15.87
N ILE A 193 -10.57 5.78 16.58
CA ILE A 193 -10.41 4.35 16.86
C ILE A 193 -10.88 4.07 18.28
N HIS A 194 -11.83 3.15 18.43
CA HIS A 194 -12.32 2.62 19.70
C HIS A 194 -11.93 1.13 19.86
N ASP A 195 -12.02 0.64 21.10
CA ASP A 195 -11.99 -0.79 21.42
C ASP A 195 -10.80 -1.60 20.86
N ILE A 196 -9.59 -1.03 20.88
CA ILE A 196 -8.38 -1.75 20.46
C ILE A 196 -8.22 -2.99 21.35
N LYS A 197 -8.46 -4.17 20.78
CA LYS A 197 -8.52 -5.43 21.55
C LYS A 197 -7.14 -5.91 22.00
N ASN A 198 -6.09 -5.56 21.26
CA ASN A 198 -4.71 -5.95 21.57
C ASN A 198 -3.72 -4.91 21.04
N ALA A 199 -2.76 -4.51 21.87
CA ALA A 199 -1.72 -3.54 21.53
C ALA A 199 -0.89 -3.94 20.29
N GLN A 200 -0.74 -5.25 20.02
CA GLN A 200 -0.03 -5.74 18.82
C GLN A 200 -0.69 -5.31 17.50
N TYR A 201 -2.00 -5.02 17.52
CA TYR A 201 -2.76 -4.58 16.34
C TYR A 201 -2.79 -3.07 16.18
N THR A 202 -2.19 -2.30 17.09
CA THR A 202 -2.11 -0.83 17.00
C THR A 202 -1.63 -0.33 15.64
N PRO A 203 -0.61 -0.93 14.99
CA PRO A 203 -0.20 -0.49 13.65
C PRO A 203 -1.30 -0.62 12.60
N LEU A 204 -2.06 -1.74 12.61
CA LEU A 204 -3.18 -1.96 11.69
C LEU A 204 -4.34 -1.01 11.98
N CYS A 205 -4.67 -0.78 13.25
CA CYS A 205 -5.71 0.18 13.64
C CYS A 205 -5.36 1.61 13.19
N ARG A 206 -4.08 2.00 13.32
CA ARG A 206 -3.60 3.31 12.81
C ARG A 206 -3.65 3.39 11.29
N LEU A 207 -3.42 2.27 10.59
CA LEU A 207 -3.52 2.22 9.14
C LEU A 207 -4.96 2.39 8.66
N SER A 208 -5.93 1.70 9.27
CA SER A 208 -7.36 1.88 8.94
C SER A 208 -7.84 3.31 9.21
N HIS A 209 -7.35 3.93 10.28
CA HIS A 209 -7.61 5.34 10.58
C HIS A 209 -7.07 6.27 9.48
N LYS A 210 -5.87 6.02 8.94
CA LYS A 210 -5.35 6.79 7.80
C LYS A 210 -6.14 6.56 6.52
N VAL A 211 -6.65 5.35 6.27
CA VAL A 211 -7.55 5.08 5.14
C VAL A 211 -8.79 5.97 5.26
N ALA A 212 -9.42 6.01 6.43
CA ALA A 212 -10.58 6.86 6.68
C ALA A 212 -10.26 8.36 6.53
N LEU A 213 -9.13 8.83 7.08
CA LEU A 213 -8.72 10.23 6.93
C LEU A 213 -8.51 10.63 5.47
N SER A 214 -7.86 9.77 4.68
CA SER A 214 -7.70 9.99 3.23
C SER A 214 -9.01 10.00 2.48
N TRP A 215 -10.06 9.35 3.01
CA TRP A 215 -11.40 9.41 2.46
C TRP A 215 -12.12 10.72 2.84
N VAL A 216 -11.90 11.26 4.03
CA VAL A 216 -12.54 12.53 4.44
C VAL A 216 -11.87 13.72 3.74
N HIS A 217 -10.53 13.78 3.73
CA HIS A 217 -9.79 14.88 3.13
C HIS A 217 -8.40 14.43 2.67
N HIS A 218 -8.01 14.71 1.43
CA HIS A 218 -6.76 14.21 0.84
C HIS A 218 -5.51 14.96 1.32
N GLN A 219 -5.63 16.15 1.91
CA GLN A 219 -4.47 16.90 2.42
C GLN A 219 -4.27 16.63 3.91
N GLU A 220 -3.09 16.13 4.27
CA GLU A 220 -2.76 15.80 5.66
C GLU A 220 -2.82 17.00 6.60
N GLN A 221 -2.54 18.21 6.11
CA GLN A 221 -2.54 19.45 6.92
C GLN A 221 -3.92 19.94 7.34
N GLN A 222 -4.99 19.39 6.76
CA GLN A 222 -6.34 19.66 7.24
C GLN A 222 -6.70 18.80 8.46
N TRP A 223 -5.88 17.78 8.77
CA TRP A 223 -6.11 16.89 9.89
C TRP A 223 -5.39 17.39 11.13
N SER A 224 -6.14 17.64 12.20
CA SER A 224 -5.60 17.76 13.55
C SER A 224 -5.56 16.38 14.19
N ILE A 225 -4.36 15.84 14.41
CA ILE A 225 -4.18 14.46 14.89
C ILE A 225 -3.79 14.47 16.37
N THR A 226 -4.48 13.63 17.15
CA THR A 226 -4.10 13.19 18.49
C THR A 226 -3.98 11.65 18.51
N TYR A 227 -3.66 11.04 19.66
CA TYR A 227 -3.23 9.63 19.74
C TYR A 227 -4.12 8.61 18.99
N ASN A 228 -5.44 8.65 19.19
CA ASN A 228 -6.43 7.75 18.56
C ASN A 228 -7.59 8.50 17.87
N ASN A 229 -7.44 9.81 17.72
CA ASN A 229 -8.49 10.68 17.23
C ASN A 229 -7.88 11.69 16.27
N ALA A 230 -8.51 11.88 15.13
CA ALA A 230 -8.18 12.98 14.24
C ALA A 230 -9.45 13.74 13.90
N SER A 231 -9.33 15.06 13.84
CA SER A 231 -10.43 15.94 13.48
C SER A 231 -10.07 16.81 12.30
N ILE A 232 -11.08 17.21 11.56
CA ILE A 232 -11.01 18.21 10.49
C ILE A 232 -12.03 19.28 10.86
N MET A 233 -11.59 20.52 10.99
CA MET A 233 -12.49 21.64 11.26
C MET A 233 -13.05 22.17 9.95
N PHE A 234 -14.33 22.55 9.94
CA PHE A 234 -14.92 23.22 8.81
C PHE A 234 -14.66 24.73 8.87
N ASP A 235 -14.40 25.31 7.71
CA ASP A 235 -14.22 26.74 7.52
C ASP A 235 -14.68 27.15 6.10
N ASP A 236 -14.43 28.40 5.71
CA ASP A 236 -14.80 28.91 4.38
C ASP A 236 -14.15 28.14 3.23
N LYS A 237 -13.00 27.49 3.47
CA LYS A 237 -12.21 26.74 2.49
C LYS A 237 -12.50 25.23 2.54
N CYS A 238 -13.04 24.72 3.64
CA CYS A 238 -13.39 23.32 3.87
C CYS A 238 -14.82 23.23 4.42
N ARG A 239 -15.82 23.33 3.55
CA ARG A 239 -17.24 23.33 3.94
C ARG A 239 -17.76 21.92 4.21
N ALA A 240 -18.65 21.80 5.20
CA ALA A 240 -19.31 20.53 5.55
C ALA A 240 -19.95 19.85 4.33
N SER A 241 -20.73 20.58 3.53
CA SER A 241 -21.40 20.04 2.33
C SER A 241 -20.43 19.45 1.31
N ASP A 242 -19.23 20.03 1.19
CA ASP A 242 -18.22 19.59 0.24
C ASP A 242 -17.50 18.33 0.75
N VAL A 243 -17.21 18.27 2.04
CA VAL A 243 -16.68 17.05 2.69
C VAL A 243 -17.70 15.91 2.63
N PHE A 244 -18.97 16.20 2.91
CA PHE A 244 -20.03 15.19 2.90
C PHE A 244 -20.32 14.64 1.50
N ALA A 245 -20.18 15.48 0.47
CA ALA A 245 -20.23 15.07 -0.92
C ALA A 245 -18.94 14.37 -1.41
N GLY A 246 -17.93 14.24 -0.54
CA GLY A 246 -16.65 13.59 -0.86
C GLY A 246 -15.77 14.40 -1.83
N LYS A 247 -15.94 15.73 -1.93
CA LYS A 247 -15.16 16.56 -2.86
C LYS A 247 -13.67 16.62 -2.54
N TYR A 248 -13.32 16.45 -1.26
CA TYR A 248 -11.94 16.51 -0.80
C TYR A 248 -11.29 15.14 -0.64
N ARG A 249 -11.99 14.02 -0.91
CA ARG A 249 -11.41 12.69 -0.73
C ARG A 249 -10.25 12.44 -1.69
N ALA A 250 -9.29 11.62 -1.28
CA ALA A 250 -8.24 11.12 -2.15
C ALA A 250 -8.80 10.29 -3.31
N GLU A 251 -8.01 10.09 -4.37
CA GLU A 251 -8.39 9.21 -5.49
C GLU A 251 -8.51 7.73 -5.08
N GLY A 252 -7.91 7.36 -3.95
CA GLY A 252 -7.93 6.02 -3.40
C GLY A 252 -7.36 5.96 -1.98
N PRO A 253 -7.39 4.77 -1.35
CA PRO A 253 -6.92 4.59 0.02
C PRO A 253 -5.46 5.04 0.15
N LEU A 254 -5.19 5.85 1.17
CA LEU A 254 -3.86 6.35 1.52
C LEU A 254 -3.18 7.24 0.46
N LEU A 255 -3.88 7.63 -0.61
CA LEU A 255 -3.36 8.58 -1.63
C LEU A 255 -3.55 10.04 -1.18
N PHE A 256 -3.06 10.38 0.01
CA PHE A 256 -3.12 11.73 0.55
C PHE A 256 -1.83 12.52 0.25
N SER A 257 -1.96 13.83 0.13
CA SER A 257 -0.87 14.77 -0.06
C SER A 257 -0.23 15.09 1.30
N PRO A 258 1.10 14.98 1.43
CA PRO A 258 1.81 15.45 2.61
C PRO A 258 1.66 16.97 2.77
N GLY A 259 2.02 17.48 3.94
CA GLY A 259 1.91 18.91 4.21
C GLY A 259 2.70 19.79 3.25
N ALA A 260 2.13 20.92 2.83
CA ALA A 260 2.76 21.88 1.93
C ALA A 260 3.33 23.11 2.64
N VAL A 261 2.94 23.36 3.90
CA VAL A 261 3.42 24.51 4.69
C VAL A 261 4.20 24.14 5.96
N ALA A 262 5.19 24.95 6.33
CA ALA A 262 5.92 24.86 7.58
C ALA A 262 5.18 25.62 8.70
N HIS A 263 4.80 24.92 9.76
CA HIS A 263 4.22 25.52 10.96
C HIS A 263 5.30 25.86 12.00
N ARG A 264 5.05 26.92 12.80
CA ARG A 264 5.87 27.24 13.98
C ARG A 264 5.31 26.53 15.19
N VAL A 265 6.13 25.77 15.92
CA VAL A 265 5.70 25.00 17.09
C VAL A 265 5.69 25.87 18.36
N ARG A 266 4.62 25.75 19.17
CA ARG A 266 4.46 26.36 20.49
C ARG A 266 5.38 25.69 21.51
N HIS A 267 6.66 26.04 21.56
CA HIS A 267 7.62 25.68 22.62
C HIS A 267 7.98 24.16 22.75
N LYS A 268 9.17 23.87 23.31
CA LYS A 268 9.80 22.53 23.43
C LYS A 268 9.18 21.58 24.48
N SER A 269 7.91 21.72 24.86
CA SER A 269 7.34 20.94 25.98
C SER A 269 7.21 19.43 25.70
N SER A 270 7.32 19.00 24.45
CA SER A 270 7.30 17.60 24.02
C SER A 270 8.65 17.07 23.53
N GLY A 271 9.75 17.77 23.83
CA GLY A 271 11.09 17.44 23.33
C GLY A 271 11.53 18.32 22.16
N ASP A 272 12.69 18.02 21.59
CA ASP A 272 13.12 18.63 20.32
C ASP A 272 12.21 18.16 19.18
N ILE A 273 11.96 19.01 18.18
CA ILE A 273 11.18 18.63 16.97
C ILE A 273 11.79 17.39 16.32
N CYS A 274 13.13 17.25 16.40
CA CYS A 274 13.84 16.05 15.98
C CYS A 274 13.36 14.79 16.72
N THR A 275 13.22 14.85 18.05
CA THR A 275 12.69 13.75 18.87
C THR A 275 11.24 13.45 18.50
N ALA A 276 10.40 14.47 18.37
CA ALA A 276 9.00 14.30 17.97
C ALA A 276 8.86 13.65 16.57
N THR A 277 9.77 13.97 15.65
CA THR A 277 9.85 13.36 14.32
C THR A 277 10.20 11.87 14.42
N ILE A 278 11.19 11.52 15.25
CA ILE A 278 11.65 10.13 15.43
C ILE A 278 10.61 9.28 16.16
N GLU A 279 10.01 9.82 17.23
CA GLU A 279 9.06 9.10 18.10
C GLU A 279 7.63 9.13 17.56
N GLY A 280 7.35 9.97 16.56
CA GLY A 280 6.00 10.15 16.01
C GLY A 280 5.05 10.85 16.98
N THR A 281 5.60 11.67 17.88
CA THR A 281 4.84 12.39 18.90
C THR A 281 4.22 13.66 18.30
N PRO A 282 2.91 13.93 18.51
CA PRO A 282 2.28 15.14 18.00
C PRO A 282 2.85 16.40 18.68
N VAL A 283 2.96 17.48 17.92
CA VAL A 283 3.35 18.81 18.35
C VAL A 283 2.24 19.82 18.04
N GLN A 284 2.17 20.89 18.82
CA GLN A 284 1.18 21.93 18.65
C GLN A 284 1.79 23.18 17.98
N ALA A 285 1.20 23.63 16.89
CA ALA A 285 1.58 24.83 16.16
C ALA A 285 1.05 26.12 16.80
N LEU A 286 1.67 27.26 16.49
CA LEU A 286 1.21 28.60 16.87
C LEU A 286 -0.20 28.89 16.35
N CYS A 287 -0.53 28.45 15.14
CA CYS A 287 -1.89 28.54 14.57
C CYS A 287 -2.92 27.60 15.23
N GLY A 288 -2.52 26.76 16.20
CA GLY A 288 -3.40 25.83 16.91
C GLY A 288 -3.46 24.42 16.32
N GLN A 289 -2.95 24.21 15.10
CA GLN A 289 -2.86 22.89 14.48
C GLN A 289 -2.02 21.92 15.32
N THR A 290 -2.49 20.68 15.45
CA THR A 290 -1.74 19.60 16.13
C THR A 290 -1.39 18.52 15.11
N PHE A 291 -0.09 18.28 14.90
CA PHE A 291 0.39 17.40 13.84
C PHE A 291 1.64 16.63 14.28
N VAL A 292 1.96 15.54 13.60
CA VAL A 292 3.22 14.80 13.79
C VAL A 292 4.20 15.26 12.70
N PRO A 293 5.39 15.79 13.03
CA PRO A 293 6.37 16.15 12.03
C PRO A 293 6.88 14.88 11.32
N ARG A 294 6.85 14.83 9.98
CA ARG A 294 7.25 13.65 9.20
C ARG A 294 8.13 13.96 8.00
N GLN A 295 8.37 15.24 7.73
CA GLN A 295 9.15 15.70 6.59
C GLN A 295 10.01 16.88 6.98
N ASP A 296 11.03 17.13 6.18
CA ASP A 296 11.84 18.33 6.31
C ASP A 296 11.02 19.57 5.94
N HIS A 297 11.04 20.55 6.83
CA HIS A 297 10.29 21.79 6.73
C HIS A 297 11.05 22.90 5.99
N GLU A 298 12.37 22.76 5.78
CA GLU A 298 13.20 23.83 5.22
C GLU A 298 12.79 24.25 3.81
N SER A 299 12.23 23.32 3.03
CA SER A 299 11.78 23.56 1.65
C SER A 299 10.33 24.03 1.52
N LEU A 300 9.59 24.13 2.63
CA LEU A 300 8.16 24.45 2.62
C LEU A 300 7.91 25.94 2.84
N GLU A 301 6.84 26.46 2.24
CA GLU A 301 6.36 27.82 2.52
C GLU A 301 5.90 27.92 3.97
N LYS A 302 6.09 29.07 4.62
CA LYS A 302 5.71 29.23 6.03
C LYS A 302 4.21 29.48 6.17
N CYS A 303 3.61 28.89 7.19
CA CYS A 303 2.22 29.16 7.58
C CYS A 303 2.06 30.64 7.97
N VAL A 304 1.20 31.35 7.23
CA VAL A 304 0.95 32.81 7.42
C VAL A 304 0.49 33.10 8.84
N ASP A 305 -0.51 32.38 9.35
CA ASP A 305 -1.02 32.58 10.72
C ASP A 305 0.08 32.39 11.77
N CYS A 306 0.98 31.42 11.57
CA CYS A 306 2.09 31.19 12.49
C CYS A 306 3.11 32.34 12.45
N GLU A 307 3.41 32.89 11.26
CA GLU A 307 4.30 34.05 11.15
C GLU A 307 3.65 35.31 11.75
N ASP A 308 2.35 35.54 11.52
CA ASP A 308 1.62 36.69 12.05
C ASP A 308 1.57 36.71 13.59
N ILE A 309 1.29 35.56 14.24
CA ILE A 309 1.30 35.54 15.71
C ILE A 309 2.74 35.66 16.23
N LEU A 310 3.73 35.07 15.54
CA LEU A 310 5.13 35.19 15.92
C LEU A 310 5.59 36.66 15.86
N GLU A 311 5.25 37.37 14.79
CA GLU A 311 5.51 38.80 14.67
C GLU A 311 4.85 39.60 15.79
N THR A 312 3.61 39.26 16.13
CA THR A 312 2.86 39.92 17.22
C THR A 312 3.57 39.71 18.55
N ILE A 313 3.99 38.49 18.87
CA ILE A 313 4.75 38.16 20.08
C ILE A 313 6.06 38.97 20.13
N LEU A 314 6.82 39.01 19.03
CA LEU A 314 8.08 39.73 18.94
C LEU A 314 7.92 41.26 19.06
N LYS A 315 6.81 41.82 18.55
CA LYS A 315 6.48 43.24 18.68
C LYS A 315 6.11 43.61 20.12
N THR A 316 5.44 42.71 20.84
CA THR A 316 4.99 42.95 22.23
C THR A 316 6.11 42.81 23.27
N GLN A 317 7.26 42.23 22.88
CA GLN A 317 8.43 42.06 23.74
C GLN A 317 9.46 43.21 23.63
N LYS A 318 9.23 44.20 22.77
CA LYS A 318 10.04 45.43 22.64
C LYS A 318 9.38 46.58 23.39
#